data_AF-A0A183SHH0-F1
#
_entry.id   AF-A0A183SHH0-F1
#
_cell.length_a   1.000
_cell.length_b   1.000
_cell.length_c   1.000
_cell.angle_alpha   90.00
_cell.angle_beta   90.00
_cell.angle_gamma   90.00
#
_symmetry.space_group_name_H-M   'P 1'
#
loop_
_entity.id
_entity.type
_entity.pdbx_description
1 polymer ?
#
loop_
_entity_poly.entity_id
_entity_poly.type
_entity_poly.pdbx_seq_one_letter_code
_entity_poly.pdbx_strand_id
1 'polypeptide(L)'
;MFTQIRAYISSRWRQLWRRITPQEAVQDAVSVAAAAAANHLWMTGHAYRQFADAAETSYKLPGFAFFFRQLAREADTEAADMAKLVKTSPRSLQSPPPSPQAQEDSEGRSLADCLRAGRELEEENERQARELYGKQTAAAAADVGGAENWRQTARLAGTALTRLQMLVRHLNGISAAGVSIYVYDRLTMQQEVVMTAESTQHMEEDRPMAMQGDYAVCIPV
;
A
#
# COMPACT_ATOMS: atom_id res chain seq x y z
N MET A 1 -5.39 52.40 15.60
CA MET A 1 -5.64 51.43 14.51
C MET A 1 -5.20 50.00 14.83
N PHE A 2 -4.03 49.76 15.43
CA PHE A 2 -3.55 48.40 15.77
C PHE A 2 -4.48 47.58 16.70
N THR A 3 -5.23 48.23 17.59
CA THR A 3 -6.18 47.58 18.52
C THR A 3 -7.42 47.00 17.84
N GLN A 4 -7.92 47.63 16.77
CA GLN A 4 -9.10 47.14 16.04
C GLN A 4 -8.76 45.92 15.15
N ILE A 5 -7.55 45.86 14.58
CA ILE A 5 -7.07 44.70 13.82
C ILE A 5 -6.97 43.47 14.72
N ARG A 6 -6.44 43.61 15.95
CA ARG A 6 -6.30 42.49 16.90
C ARG A 6 -7.64 41.95 17.40
N ALA A 7 -8.62 42.83 17.64
CA ALA A 7 -9.98 42.43 18.01
C ALA A 7 -10.70 41.70 16.87
N TYR A 8 -10.58 42.20 15.64
CA TYR A 8 -11.17 41.61 14.44
C TYR A 8 -10.61 40.21 14.12
N ILE A 9 -9.30 40.03 14.22
CA ILE A 9 -8.64 38.73 14.04
C ILE A 9 -9.12 37.74 15.13
N SER A 10 -9.23 38.18 16.38
CA SER A 10 -9.64 37.31 17.48
C SER A 10 -11.11 36.83 17.39
N SER A 11 -12.01 37.65 16.82
CA SER A 11 -13.42 37.28 16.65
C SER A 11 -13.63 36.39 15.42
N ARG A 12 -12.95 36.69 14.30
CA ARG A 12 -12.97 35.83 13.10
C ARG A 12 -12.35 34.47 13.37
N TRP A 13 -11.21 34.39 14.07
CA TRP A 13 -10.64 33.11 14.45
C TRP A 13 -11.57 32.31 15.36
N ARG A 14 -12.18 32.94 16.38
CA ARG A 14 -13.19 32.27 17.23
C ARG A 14 -14.44 31.84 16.47
N GLN A 15 -14.90 32.62 15.49
CA GLN A 15 -16.02 32.23 14.61
C GLN A 15 -15.65 31.09 13.65
N LEU A 16 -14.40 31.05 13.19
CA LEU A 16 -13.88 29.96 12.36
C LEU A 16 -13.83 28.64 13.15
N TRP A 17 -13.31 28.68 14.39
CA TRP A 17 -13.22 27.52 15.27
C TRP A 17 -14.59 27.03 15.77
N ARG A 18 -15.58 27.92 15.96
CA ARG A 18 -16.95 27.53 16.37
C ARG A 18 -17.72 26.74 15.32
N ARG A 19 -17.26 26.71 14.06
CA ARG A 19 -17.95 26.02 12.96
C ARG A 19 -17.41 24.62 12.68
N ILE A 20 -16.22 24.27 13.17
CA ILE A 20 -15.68 22.93 12.98
C ILE A 20 -16.27 22.03 14.05
N THR A 21 -17.23 21.20 13.66
CA THR A 21 -17.78 20.20 14.57
C THR A 21 -16.69 19.15 14.88
N PRO A 22 -16.75 18.47 16.05
CA PRO A 22 -15.85 17.35 16.33
C PRO A 22 -15.86 16.30 15.21
N GLN A 23 -17.02 16.13 14.58
CA GLN A 23 -17.21 15.28 13.41
C GLN A 23 -16.34 15.73 12.21
N GLU A 24 -16.39 17.01 11.85
CA GLU A 24 -15.55 17.56 10.77
C GLU A 24 -14.06 17.44 11.09
N ALA A 25 -13.65 17.68 12.34
CA ALA A 25 -12.25 17.56 12.75
C ALA A 25 -11.73 16.11 12.63
N VAL A 26 -12.55 15.13 12.99
CA VAL A 26 -12.21 13.70 12.86
C VAL A 26 -12.16 13.27 11.39
N GLN A 27 -13.11 13.73 10.56
CA GLN A 27 -13.11 13.44 9.13
C GLN A 27 -11.89 14.06 8.42
N ASP A 28 -11.53 15.31 8.77
CA ASP A 28 -10.31 15.97 8.29
C ASP A 28 -9.05 15.16 8.69
N ALA A 29 -8.97 14.68 9.94
CA ALA A 29 -7.85 13.86 10.41
C ALA A 29 -7.72 12.51 9.69
N VAL A 30 -8.85 11.83 9.42
CA VAL A 30 -8.88 10.59 8.62
C VAL A 30 -8.44 10.88 7.18
N SER A 31 -8.88 11.98 6.60
CA SER A 31 -8.55 12.37 5.22
C SER A 31 -7.05 12.66 5.06
N VAL A 32 -6.45 13.37 6.01
CA VAL A 32 -5.00 13.64 6.03
C VAL A 32 -4.20 12.34 6.17
N ALA A 33 -4.63 11.43 7.05
CA ALA A 33 -3.98 10.14 7.22
C ALA A 33 -4.10 9.26 5.96
N ALA A 34 -5.27 9.22 5.32
CA ALA A 34 -5.48 8.50 4.08
C ALA A 34 -4.64 9.06 2.93
N ALA A 35 -4.46 10.38 2.86
CA ALA A 35 -3.58 11.02 1.87
C ALA A 35 -2.11 10.66 2.10
N ALA A 36 -1.65 10.66 3.35
CA ALA A 36 -0.29 10.24 3.70
C ALA A 36 -0.04 8.77 3.34
N ALA A 37 -0.98 7.88 3.66
CA ALA A 37 -0.91 6.47 3.31
C ALA A 37 -0.93 6.25 1.78
N ALA A 38 -1.83 6.92 1.05
CA ALA A 38 -1.89 6.86 -0.41
C ALA A 38 -0.57 7.28 -1.06
N ASN A 39 0.02 8.37 -0.55
CA ASN A 39 1.29 8.86 -1.05
C ASN A 39 2.43 7.87 -0.78
N HIS A 40 2.48 7.28 0.42
CA HIS A 40 3.51 6.31 0.76
C HIS A 40 3.39 5.02 -0.09
N LEU A 41 2.17 4.54 -0.33
CA LEU A 41 1.91 3.40 -1.23
C LEU A 41 2.36 3.70 -2.67
N TRP A 42 2.08 4.91 -3.17
CA TRP A 42 2.51 5.32 -4.50
C TRP A 42 4.04 5.37 -4.62
N MET A 43 4.73 5.92 -3.60
CA MET A 43 6.19 5.90 -3.52
C MET A 43 6.74 4.47 -3.45
N THR A 44 6.08 3.60 -2.68
CA THR A 44 6.43 2.17 -2.58
C THR A 44 6.32 1.50 -3.95
N GLY A 45 5.24 1.73 -4.69
CA GLY A 45 5.06 1.22 -6.04
C GLY A 45 6.14 1.69 -7.01
N HIS A 46 6.57 2.96 -6.87
CA HIS A 46 7.70 3.48 -7.64
C HIS A 46 9.03 2.79 -7.30
N ALA A 47 9.34 2.62 -6.01
CA ALA A 47 10.55 1.92 -5.57
C ALA A 47 10.57 0.46 -6.07
N TYR A 48 9.43 -0.24 -6.04
CA TYR A 48 9.34 -1.59 -6.57
C TYR A 48 9.57 -1.67 -8.08
N ARG A 49 9.14 -0.68 -8.86
CA ARG A 49 9.51 -0.60 -10.29
C ARG A 49 11.02 -0.50 -10.48
N GLN A 50 11.69 0.36 -9.70
CA GLN A 50 13.15 0.47 -9.75
C GLN A 50 13.86 -0.83 -9.34
N PHE A 51 13.35 -1.53 -8.32
CA PHE A 51 13.89 -2.83 -7.92
C PHE A 51 13.70 -3.90 -9.00
N ALA A 52 12.55 -3.87 -9.70
CA ALA A 52 12.30 -4.76 -10.82
C ALA A 52 13.29 -4.52 -11.97
N ASP A 53 13.52 -3.25 -12.31
CA ASP A 53 14.43 -2.88 -13.39
C ASP A 53 15.87 -3.25 -13.03
N ALA A 54 16.30 -3.05 -11.77
CA ALA A 54 17.60 -3.50 -11.30
C ALA A 54 17.74 -5.04 -11.36
N ALA A 55 16.72 -5.78 -10.91
CA ALA A 55 16.69 -7.25 -10.96
C ALA A 55 16.80 -7.77 -12.41
N GLU A 56 16.10 -7.16 -13.35
CA GLU A 56 16.13 -7.56 -14.76
C GLU A 56 17.44 -7.18 -15.46
N THR A 57 17.85 -5.92 -15.36
CA THR A 57 18.96 -5.37 -16.16
C THR A 57 20.33 -5.66 -15.56
N SER A 58 20.49 -5.43 -14.25
CA SER A 58 21.78 -5.53 -13.57
C SER A 58 22.10 -6.97 -13.18
N TYR A 59 21.09 -7.71 -12.70
CA TYR A 59 21.29 -9.04 -12.14
C TYR A 59 20.86 -10.18 -13.07
N LYS A 60 20.04 -9.90 -14.10
CA LYS A 60 19.45 -10.91 -15.00
C LYS A 60 18.63 -11.96 -14.26
N LEU A 61 17.83 -11.50 -13.29
CA LEU A 61 16.96 -12.31 -12.43
C LEU A 61 15.49 -12.03 -12.77
N PRO A 62 14.94 -12.64 -13.84
CA PRO A 62 13.60 -12.34 -14.32
C PRO A 62 12.48 -12.72 -13.34
N GLY A 63 12.70 -13.70 -12.46
CA GLY A 63 11.72 -14.08 -11.44
C GLY A 63 11.53 -12.97 -10.39
N PHE A 64 12.63 -12.43 -9.85
CA PHE A 64 12.61 -11.26 -8.97
C PHE A 64 12.08 -10.00 -9.65
N ALA A 65 12.43 -9.79 -10.93
CA ALA A 65 11.89 -8.66 -11.69
C ALA A 65 10.35 -8.73 -11.81
N PHE A 66 9.81 -9.92 -12.12
CA PHE A 66 8.37 -10.14 -12.15
C PHE A 66 7.73 -9.91 -10.77
N PHE A 67 8.33 -10.48 -9.71
CA PHE A 67 7.86 -10.33 -8.34
C PHE A 67 7.76 -8.86 -7.93
N PHE A 68 8.81 -8.07 -8.13
CA PHE A 68 8.79 -6.64 -7.82
C PHE A 68 7.76 -5.87 -8.66
N ARG A 69 7.55 -6.22 -9.94
CA ARG A 69 6.47 -5.62 -10.76
C ARG A 69 5.08 -5.94 -10.21
N GLN A 70 4.87 -7.14 -9.69
CA GLN A 70 3.62 -7.50 -9.04
C GLN A 70 3.39 -6.63 -7.80
N LEU A 71 4.38 -6.53 -6.91
CA LEU A 71 4.28 -5.67 -5.72
C LEU A 71 4.04 -4.20 -6.10
N ALA A 72 4.67 -3.71 -7.18
CA ALA A 72 4.44 -2.36 -7.68
C ALA A 72 2.98 -2.13 -8.09
N ARG A 73 2.39 -3.06 -8.84
CA ARG A 73 0.98 -2.97 -9.28
C ARG A 73 0.00 -3.02 -8.11
N GLU A 74 0.28 -3.88 -7.14
CA GLU A 74 -0.53 -3.96 -5.93
C GLU A 74 -0.47 -2.64 -5.15
N ALA A 75 0.73 -2.10 -4.92
CA ALA A 75 0.91 -0.82 -4.24
C ALA A 75 0.21 0.35 -4.98
N ASP A 76 0.28 0.40 -6.32
CA ASP A 76 -0.44 1.40 -7.11
C ASP A 76 -1.97 1.26 -6.98
N THR A 77 -2.47 0.03 -6.96
CA THR A 77 -3.92 -0.25 -6.79
C THR A 77 -4.39 0.21 -5.41
N GLU A 78 -3.62 -0.10 -4.37
CA GLU A 78 -3.90 0.31 -3.00
C GLU A 78 -3.80 1.84 -2.83
N ALA A 79 -2.82 2.48 -3.47
CA ALA A 79 -2.71 3.93 -3.50
C ALA A 79 -3.93 4.58 -4.16
N ALA A 80 -4.41 4.02 -5.28
CA ALA A 80 -5.61 4.50 -5.96
C ALA A 80 -6.87 4.34 -5.09
N ASP A 81 -6.98 3.23 -4.37
CA ASP A 81 -8.07 2.98 -3.43
C ASP A 81 -8.05 3.95 -2.24
N MET A 82 -6.88 4.23 -1.67
CA MET A 82 -6.73 5.25 -0.62
C MET A 82 -7.03 6.65 -1.14
N ALA A 83 -6.65 6.98 -2.38
CA ALA A 83 -6.99 8.27 -2.98
C ALA A 83 -8.51 8.46 -3.17
N LYS A 84 -9.28 7.37 -3.40
CA LYS A 84 -10.75 7.44 -3.42
C LYS A 84 -11.32 7.85 -2.05
N LEU A 85 -10.74 7.36 -0.95
CA LEU A 85 -11.14 7.76 0.41
C LEU A 85 -10.86 9.24 0.70
N VAL A 86 -9.81 9.81 0.12
CA VAL A 86 -9.50 11.25 0.28
C VAL A 86 -10.54 12.12 -0.44
N LYS A 87 -11.02 11.69 -1.61
CA LYS A 87 -11.97 12.44 -2.44
C LYS A 87 -13.38 12.54 -1.86
N THR A 88 -13.76 11.64 -0.96
CA THR A 88 -15.07 11.69 -0.28
C THR A 88 -15.09 12.71 0.87
N SER A 89 -13.96 13.35 1.18
CA SER A 89 -13.87 14.40 2.18
C SER A 89 -14.36 15.75 1.63
N PRO A 90 -15.34 16.40 2.29
CA PRO A 90 -15.94 17.66 1.83
C PRO A 90 -14.94 18.84 1.78
N ARG A 91 -13.76 18.66 2.37
CA ARG A 91 -12.73 19.68 2.48
C ARG A 91 -11.45 19.40 1.72
N SER A 92 -11.44 18.42 0.79
CA SER A 92 -10.22 17.97 0.10
C SER A 92 -9.29 19.13 -0.27
N LEU A 93 -8.31 19.38 0.60
CA LEU A 93 -7.22 20.30 0.35
C LEU A 93 -6.39 19.57 -0.69
N GLN A 94 -6.53 19.99 -1.95
CA GLN A 94 -5.77 19.52 -3.09
C GLN A 94 -4.32 19.96 -2.94
N SER A 95 -3.63 19.49 -1.91
CA SER A 95 -2.18 19.45 -1.96
C SER A 95 -1.86 18.34 -2.98
N PRO A 96 -1.24 18.67 -4.13
CA PRO A 96 -0.79 17.63 -5.04
C PRO A 96 0.11 16.66 -4.27
N PRO A 97 0.06 15.35 -4.58
CA PRO A 97 0.97 14.40 -3.94
C PRO A 97 2.39 14.99 -4.06
N PRO A 98 3.17 15.03 -2.96
CA PRO A 98 4.53 15.51 -3.03
C PRO A 98 5.22 14.79 -4.19
N SER A 99 5.86 15.55 -5.07
CA SER A 99 6.66 14.96 -6.14
C SER A 99 7.57 13.91 -5.50
N PRO A 100 7.71 12.72 -6.11
CA PRO A 100 8.60 11.71 -5.58
C PRO A 100 9.93 12.40 -5.41
N GLN A 101 10.38 12.55 -4.16
CA GLN A 101 11.76 12.98 -3.96
C GLN A 101 12.57 11.97 -4.74
N ALA A 102 13.40 12.46 -5.66
CA ALA A 102 14.26 11.61 -6.47
C ALA A 102 15.06 10.75 -5.49
N GLN A 103 14.60 9.53 -5.27
CA GLN A 103 15.33 8.58 -4.45
C GLN A 103 16.61 8.34 -5.23
N GLU A 104 17.73 8.57 -4.54
CA GLU A 104 19.08 8.36 -5.06
C GLU A 104 19.13 7.09 -5.90
N ASP A 105 19.66 7.25 -7.11
CA ASP A 105 19.64 6.26 -8.19
C ASP A 105 19.81 4.84 -7.64
N SER A 106 18.87 3.96 -7.98
CA SER A 106 18.93 2.53 -7.65
C SER A 106 20.12 1.82 -8.32
N GLU A 107 20.88 2.52 -9.16
CA GLU A 107 22.10 2.02 -9.79
C GLU A 107 23.14 1.63 -8.71
N GLY A 108 23.42 0.32 -8.62
CA GLY A 108 24.41 -0.24 -7.70
C GLY A 108 23.87 -0.85 -6.41
N ARG A 109 22.55 -0.80 -6.16
CA ARG A 109 21.97 -1.53 -5.01
C ARG A 109 22.02 -3.03 -5.24
N SER A 110 22.56 -3.80 -4.29
CA SER A 110 22.52 -5.27 -4.34
C SER A 110 21.08 -5.77 -4.25
N LEU A 111 20.77 -6.97 -4.79
CA LEU A 111 19.43 -7.54 -4.65
C LEU A 111 19.00 -7.69 -3.18
N ALA A 112 19.96 -7.98 -2.29
CA ALA A 112 19.71 -8.04 -0.85
C ALA A 112 19.35 -6.67 -0.26
N ASP A 113 19.96 -5.59 -0.77
CA ASP A 113 19.58 -4.21 -0.38
C ASP A 113 18.19 -3.86 -0.90
N CYS A 114 17.84 -4.26 -2.13
CA CYS A 114 16.48 -4.06 -2.67
C CYS A 114 15.42 -4.76 -1.82
N LEU A 115 15.67 -6.01 -1.41
CA LEU A 115 14.75 -6.76 -0.55
C LEU A 115 14.65 -6.15 0.86
N ARG A 116 15.77 -5.68 1.44
CA ARG A 116 15.76 -4.97 2.74
C ARG A 116 15.00 -3.65 2.66
N ALA A 117 15.24 -2.86 1.62
CA ALA A 117 14.51 -1.61 1.38
C ALA A 117 13.00 -1.87 1.15
N GLY A 118 12.66 -2.92 0.40
CA GLY A 118 11.27 -3.35 0.23
C GLY A 118 10.61 -3.68 1.57
N ARG A 119 11.32 -4.39 2.45
CA ARG A 119 10.83 -4.70 3.80
C ARG A 119 10.56 -3.42 4.61
N GLU A 120 11.49 -2.47 4.62
CA GLU A 120 11.32 -1.19 5.33
C GLU A 120 10.11 -0.40 4.81
N LEU A 121 9.88 -0.40 3.50
CA LEU A 121 8.70 0.21 2.88
C LEU A 121 7.40 -0.45 3.34
N GLU A 122 7.35 -1.78 3.43
CA GLU A 122 6.16 -2.49 3.91
C GLU A 122 5.92 -2.32 5.41
N GLU A 123 6.99 -2.24 6.23
CA GLU A 123 6.88 -1.91 7.66
C GLU A 123 6.25 -0.52 7.86
N GLU A 124 6.64 0.45 7.03
CA GLU A 124 6.06 1.79 7.04
C GLU A 124 4.62 1.80 6.50
N ASN A 125 4.30 1.05 5.42
CA ASN A 125 2.92 0.88 4.95
C ASN A 125 2.00 0.30 6.02
N GLU A 126 2.46 -0.74 6.73
CA GLU A 126 1.73 -1.36 7.83
C GLU A 126 1.49 -0.34 8.96
N ARG A 127 2.51 0.44 9.32
CA ARG A 127 2.40 1.49 10.34
C ARG A 127 1.36 2.54 9.96
N GLN A 128 1.39 3.04 8.72
CA GLN A 128 0.44 4.02 8.19
C GLN A 128 -0.99 3.46 8.16
N ALA A 129 -1.15 2.21 7.73
CA ALA A 129 -2.46 1.54 7.70
C ALA A 129 -3.04 1.37 9.12
N ARG A 130 -2.21 0.98 10.10
CA ARG A 130 -2.63 0.89 11.52
C ARG A 130 -3.01 2.25 12.10
N GLU A 131 -2.24 3.29 11.80
CA GLU A 131 -2.54 4.65 12.25
C GLU A 131 -3.89 5.14 11.68
N LEU A 132 -4.11 4.91 10.38
CA LEU A 132 -5.37 5.23 9.71
C LEU A 132 -6.54 4.43 10.31
N TYR A 133 -6.34 3.14 10.56
CA TYR A 133 -7.35 2.30 11.21
C TYR A 133 -7.71 2.81 12.61
N GLY A 134 -6.72 3.20 13.43
CA GLY A 134 -6.96 3.81 14.74
C GLY A 134 -7.78 5.10 14.66
N LYS A 135 -7.50 5.95 13.67
CA LYS A 135 -8.27 7.19 13.43
C LYS A 135 -9.70 6.90 12.96
N GLN A 136 -9.89 5.89 12.10
CA GLN A 136 -11.22 5.52 11.60
C GLN A 136 -12.07 4.82 12.66
N THR A 137 -11.49 3.99 13.53
CA THR A 137 -12.21 3.36 14.64
C THR A 137 -12.67 4.40 15.66
N ALA A 138 -11.83 5.40 15.98
CA ALA A 138 -12.23 6.55 16.79
C ALA A 138 -13.37 7.36 16.13
N ALA A 139 -13.34 7.51 14.80
CA ALA A 139 -14.40 8.16 14.03
C ALA A 139 -15.72 7.38 14.04
N ALA A 140 -15.65 6.07 13.86
CA ALA A 140 -16.82 5.19 13.90
C ALA A 140 -17.47 5.19 15.28
N ALA A 141 -16.68 5.21 16.36
CA ALA A 141 -17.19 5.33 17.72
C ALA A 141 -17.91 6.67 17.99
N ALA A 142 -17.61 7.71 17.20
CA ALA A 142 -18.27 9.01 17.27
C ALA A 142 -19.48 9.13 16.31
N ASP A 143 -19.92 8.03 15.68
CA ASP A 143 -21.04 7.95 14.73
C ASP A 143 -20.89 8.87 13.49
N VAL A 144 -19.65 9.09 13.07
CA VAL A 144 -19.28 10.04 12.00
C VAL A 144 -19.45 9.45 10.58
N GLY A 145 -19.98 8.23 10.48
CA GLY A 145 -20.22 7.55 9.21
C GLY A 145 -19.00 6.78 8.69
N GLY A 146 -19.26 5.56 8.21
CA GLY A 146 -18.31 4.78 7.41
C GLY A 146 -17.82 3.49 8.08
N ALA A 147 -18.73 2.58 8.43
CA ALA A 147 -18.35 1.23 8.85
C ALA A 147 -17.67 0.42 7.72
N GLU A 148 -17.86 0.82 6.46
CA GLU A 148 -17.25 0.18 5.29
C GLU A 148 -15.73 0.47 5.19
N ASN A 149 -15.32 1.68 5.57
CA ASN A 149 -13.97 2.19 5.27
C ASN A 149 -12.88 1.57 6.16
N TRP A 150 -13.19 1.17 7.41
CA TRP A 150 -12.21 0.55 8.31
C TRP A 150 -11.89 -0.90 7.98
N ARG A 151 -12.80 -1.61 7.30
CA ARG A 151 -12.53 -2.96 6.78
C ARG A 151 -11.51 -2.90 5.65
N GLN A 152 -11.61 -1.88 4.79
CA GLN A 152 -10.67 -1.68 3.69
C GLN A 152 -9.27 -1.36 4.22
N THR A 153 -9.13 -0.52 5.24
CA THR A 153 -7.83 -0.18 5.84
C THR A 153 -7.22 -1.33 6.64
N ALA A 154 -8.04 -2.13 7.34
CA ALA A 154 -7.57 -3.36 7.97
C ALA A 154 -7.08 -4.39 6.93
N ARG A 155 -7.76 -4.51 5.78
CA ARG A 155 -7.32 -5.36 4.66
C ARG A 155 -5.95 -4.92 4.13
N LEU A 156 -5.71 -3.61 3.97
CA LEU A 156 -4.41 -3.07 3.54
C LEU A 156 -3.27 -3.40 4.50
N ALA A 157 -3.52 -3.31 5.82
CA ALA A 157 -2.52 -3.71 6.81
C ALA A 157 -2.20 -5.21 6.72
N GLY A 158 -3.23 -6.04 6.47
CA GLY A 158 -3.05 -7.48 6.26
C GLY A 158 -2.27 -7.83 4.99
N THR A 159 -2.52 -7.14 3.88
CA THR A 159 -1.76 -7.34 2.62
C THR A 159 -0.31 -6.91 2.78
N ALA A 160 -0.05 -5.75 3.38
CA ALA A 160 1.32 -5.29 3.67
C ALA A 160 2.10 -6.31 4.53
N LEU A 161 1.49 -6.83 5.61
CA LEU A 161 2.11 -7.86 6.45
C LEU A 161 2.42 -9.15 5.68
N THR A 162 1.52 -9.56 4.78
CA THR A 162 1.73 -10.75 3.94
C THR A 162 2.93 -10.56 3.01
N ARG A 163 3.07 -9.39 2.36
CA ARG A 163 4.26 -9.06 1.55
C ARG A 163 5.53 -9.04 2.37
N LEU A 164 5.48 -8.49 3.57
CA LEU A 164 6.59 -8.46 4.53
C LEU A 164 7.09 -9.88 4.83
N GLN A 165 6.16 -10.80 5.09
CA GLN A 165 6.49 -12.22 5.31
C GLN A 165 7.12 -12.85 4.07
N MET A 166 6.61 -12.56 2.87
CA MET A 166 7.20 -13.05 1.62
C MET A 166 8.63 -12.52 1.43
N LEU A 167 8.84 -11.20 1.60
CA LEU A 167 10.16 -10.57 1.47
C LEU A 167 11.18 -11.15 2.44
N VAL A 168 10.78 -11.34 3.71
CA VAL A 168 11.62 -11.98 4.74
C VAL A 168 11.92 -13.44 4.38
N ARG A 169 10.92 -14.19 3.89
CA ARG A 169 11.10 -15.57 3.43
C ARG A 169 12.13 -15.65 2.31
N HIS A 170 12.08 -14.75 1.32
CA HIS A 170 13.04 -14.73 0.22
C HIS A 170 14.45 -14.30 0.68
N LEU A 171 14.56 -13.29 1.55
CA LEU A 171 15.83 -12.90 2.18
C LEU A 171 16.49 -14.07 2.91
N ASN A 172 15.70 -14.77 3.73
CA ASN A 172 16.18 -15.94 4.48
C ASN A 172 16.51 -17.11 3.55
N GLY A 173 15.73 -17.33 2.49
CA GLY A 173 15.98 -18.36 1.49
C GLY A 173 17.31 -18.18 0.76
N ILE A 174 17.63 -16.94 0.36
CA ILE A 174 18.91 -16.60 -0.27
C ILE A 174 20.08 -16.83 0.71
N SER A 175 19.92 -16.46 1.98
CA SER A 175 20.98 -16.60 2.99
C SER A 175 21.20 -18.04 3.45
N ALA A 176 20.13 -18.83 3.60
CA ALA A 176 20.18 -20.14 4.26
C ALA A 176 20.56 -21.28 3.30
N ALA A 177 20.25 -21.15 2.01
CA ALA A 177 20.39 -22.27 1.09
C ALA A 177 21.84 -22.53 0.66
N GLY A 178 22.75 -21.54 0.78
CA GLY A 178 24.07 -21.63 0.11
C GLY A 178 23.96 -21.81 -1.41
N VAL A 179 22.75 -21.65 -1.95
CA VAL A 179 22.39 -21.80 -3.35
C VAL A 179 22.59 -20.45 -4.03
N SER A 180 23.20 -20.47 -5.22
CA SER A 180 23.34 -19.26 -6.03
C SER A 180 21.99 -18.57 -6.21
N ILE A 181 21.95 -17.26 -6.03
CA ILE A 181 20.75 -16.42 -6.20
C ILE A 181 20.02 -16.67 -7.53
N TYR A 182 20.79 -17.05 -8.57
CA TYR A 182 20.30 -17.45 -9.88
C TYR A 182 19.45 -18.73 -9.86
N VAL A 183 19.85 -19.72 -9.06
CA VAL A 183 19.10 -20.99 -8.93
C VAL A 183 17.83 -20.76 -8.11
N TYR A 184 17.89 -19.92 -7.07
CA TYR A 184 16.71 -19.52 -6.31
C TYR A 184 15.68 -18.79 -7.20
N ASP A 185 16.13 -17.84 -8.01
CA ASP A 185 15.28 -17.14 -8.98
C ASP A 185 14.61 -18.10 -9.98
N ARG A 186 15.39 -19.02 -10.57
CA ARG A 186 14.89 -20.00 -11.56
C ARG A 186 13.92 -21.01 -10.98
N LEU A 187 14.16 -21.51 -9.77
CA LEU A 187 13.38 -22.61 -9.22
C LEU A 187 12.20 -22.13 -8.38
N THR A 188 12.42 -21.11 -7.54
CA THR A 188 11.39 -20.68 -6.58
C THR A 188 10.55 -19.57 -7.18
N MET A 189 11.17 -18.50 -7.66
CA MET A 189 10.41 -17.35 -8.15
C MET A 189 9.61 -17.69 -9.41
N GLN A 190 10.22 -18.36 -10.40
CA GLN A 190 9.52 -18.70 -11.65
C GLN A 190 8.37 -19.71 -11.45
N GLN A 191 8.45 -20.63 -10.47
CA GLN A 191 7.32 -21.51 -10.14
C GLN A 191 6.16 -20.72 -9.54
N GLU A 192 6.44 -19.76 -8.65
CA GLU A 192 5.40 -18.87 -8.09
C GLU A 192 4.76 -18.01 -9.19
N VAL A 193 5.53 -17.56 -10.19
CA VAL A 193 5.00 -16.85 -11.37
C VAL A 193 4.07 -17.74 -12.21
N VAL A 194 4.47 -18.98 -12.48
CA VAL A 194 3.66 -19.89 -13.31
C VAL A 194 2.35 -20.21 -12.60
N MET A 195 2.37 -20.54 -11.30
CA MET A 195 1.15 -20.88 -10.57
C MET A 195 0.17 -19.70 -10.42
N THR A 196 0.67 -18.47 -10.30
CA THR A 196 -0.18 -17.27 -10.25
C THR A 196 -0.81 -16.95 -11.62
N ALA A 197 -0.07 -17.13 -12.71
CA ALA A 197 -0.58 -16.93 -14.06
C ALA A 197 -1.68 -17.94 -14.44
N GLU A 198 -1.50 -19.22 -14.10
CA GLU A 198 -2.49 -20.28 -14.35
C GLU A 198 -3.80 -20.03 -13.59
N SER A 199 -3.73 -19.56 -12.34
CA SER A 199 -4.93 -19.20 -11.57
C SER A 199 -5.69 -18.00 -12.15
N THR A 200 -5.03 -17.11 -12.90
CA THR A 200 -5.66 -15.93 -13.49
C THR A 200 -6.37 -16.27 -14.81
N GLN A 201 -5.84 -17.22 -15.59
CA GLN A 201 -6.44 -17.66 -16.85
C GLN A 201 -7.73 -18.45 -16.65
N HIS A 202 -7.86 -19.23 -15.57
CA HIS A 202 -9.11 -19.95 -15.29
C HIS A 202 -10.27 -19.06 -14.83
N MET A 203 -10.04 -17.82 -14.39
CA MET A 203 -11.13 -16.88 -14.07
C MET A 203 -11.74 -16.18 -15.30
N GLU A 204 -11.04 -16.15 -16.45
CA GLU A 204 -11.57 -15.53 -17.69
C GLU A 204 -12.36 -16.51 -18.57
N GLU A 205 -12.16 -17.82 -18.43
CA GLU A 205 -12.93 -18.85 -19.13
C GLU A 205 -14.26 -19.22 -18.43
N ASP A 206 -14.40 -18.94 -17.12
CA ASP A 206 -15.68 -19.06 -16.39
C ASP A 206 -16.58 -17.83 -16.60
N ARG A 207 -16.92 -17.57 -17.88
CA ARG A 207 -18.20 -16.89 -18.17
C ARG A 207 -19.32 -17.84 -17.74
N PRO A 208 -20.38 -17.35 -17.09
CA PRO A 208 -21.29 -18.20 -16.32
C PRO A 208 -22.01 -19.20 -17.21
N MET A 209 -21.57 -20.45 -17.19
CA MET A 209 -22.46 -21.58 -17.41
C MET A 209 -23.01 -21.96 -16.05
N ALA A 210 -24.27 -21.61 -15.81
CA ALA A 210 -25.02 -22.11 -14.68
C ALA A 210 -24.99 -23.65 -14.70
N MET A 211 -24.30 -24.28 -13.76
CA MET A 211 -24.62 -25.63 -13.31
C MET A 211 -24.27 -25.83 -11.84
N GLN A 212 -25.30 -26.19 -11.08
CA GLN A 212 -25.21 -26.77 -9.75
C GLN A 212 -24.42 -28.07 -9.80
N GLY A 213 -23.40 -28.18 -8.95
CA GLY A 213 -22.68 -29.41 -8.66
C GLY A 213 -21.78 -29.19 -7.45
N ASP A 214 -22.04 -29.91 -6.37
CA ASP A 214 -21.21 -29.88 -5.16
C ASP A 214 -19.84 -30.51 -5.46
N TYR A 215 -18.75 -29.73 -5.40
CA TYR A 215 -17.39 -30.27 -5.48
C TYR A 215 -16.65 -30.00 -4.17
N ALA A 216 -16.19 -31.07 -3.53
CA ALA A 216 -15.32 -31.01 -2.36
C ALA A 216 -13.90 -30.57 -2.78
N VAL A 217 -13.41 -29.50 -2.18
CA VAL A 217 -12.03 -29.01 -2.34
C VAL A 217 -11.10 -29.86 -1.48
N CYS A 218 -10.09 -30.47 -2.08
CA CYS A 218 -9.01 -31.16 -1.37
C CYS A 218 -7.85 -30.17 -1.13
N ILE A 219 -7.54 -29.88 0.14
CA ILE A 219 -6.40 -29.05 0.55
C ILE A 219 -5.28 -30.01 0.98
N PRO A 220 -4.10 -30.04 0.33
CA PRO A 220 -2.97 -30.79 0.85
C PRO A 220 -2.36 -30.03 2.03
N VAL A 221 -2.17 -30.74 3.15
CA VAL A 221 -1.39 -30.31 4.32
C VAL A 221 0.09 -30.50 4.04
#